data_AF-A0A6J2J946-F1
#
_entry.id   AF-A0A6J2J946-F1
#
_cell.length_a   1.000
_cell.length_b   1.000
_cell.length_c   1.000
_cell.angle_alpha   90.00
_cell.angle_beta   90.00
_cell.angle_gamma   90.00
#
_symmetry.space_group_name_H-M   'P 1'
#
loop_
_entity.id
_entity.type
_entity.pdbx_description
1 polymer ?
#
loop_
_entity_poly.entity_id
_entity_poly.type
_entity_poly.pdbx_seq_one_letter_code
_entity_poly.pdbx_strand_id
1 'polypeptide(L)'
;MWTVCIPGWSAAIAAGAILLYGTLDVAYFARMMYTVAKARYFKKKCCILDTTEVQSWCLLTDIDTLLYHMNNARYFRELDFARADFYERTGLYANIKAAGGAVVQGAATIRYRRYLKPFTRFTITSKAVYWDDRTFFMEHEFVGPGGFVHAIAVCRQRVIDTSASAIAELLLQLHCAGSCRPAPGKIPPELELWVQSNELSSAKLRAVNAPLPTIPSPSNIGCGEVIPTVTTE
;
A
#
# COMPACT_ATOMS: atom_id res chain seq x y z
N MET A 1 20.79 7.09 -54.94
CA MET A 1 20.89 7.76 -53.63
C MET A 1 19.47 8.08 -53.20
N TRP A 2 18.93 7.36 -52.21
CA TRP A 2 17.54 7.57 -51.75
C TRP A 2 17.55 8.61 -50.63
N THR A 3 17.08 9.83 -50.92
CA THR A 3 16.84 10.86 -49.91
C THR A 3 15.47 10.60 -49.27
N VAL A 4 15.48 10.14 -48.01
CA VAL A 4 14.25 10.01 -47.22
C VAL A 4 13.91 11.40 -46.68
N CYS A 5 12.89 12.04 -47.27
CA CYS A 5 12.33 13.29 -46.75
C CYS A 5 11.49 12.98 -45.50
N ILE A 6 12.08 13.14 -44.31
CA ILE A 6 11.32 13.09 -43.06
C ILE A 6 10.54 14.40 -42.94
N PRO A 7 9.20 14.38 -42.86
CA PRO A 7 8.42 15.59 -42.68
C PRO A 7 8.80 16.31 -41.39
N GLY A 8 8.85 17.65 -41.41
CA GLY A 8 9.22 18.44 -40.23
C GLY A 8 8.34 18.19 -39.00
N TRP A 9 7.09 17.76 -39.19
CA TRP A 9 6.20 17.38 -38.10
C TRP A 9 6.64 16.10 -37.38
N SER A 10 7.34 15.19 -38.05
CA SER A 10 7.82 13.94 -37.45
C SER A 10 8.92 14.20 -36.42
N ALA A 11 9.79 15.20 -36.66
CA ALA A 11 10.79 15.64 -35.69
C ALA A 11 10.14 16.29 -34.46
N ALA A 12 9.09 17.09 -34.65
CA ALA A 12 8.34 17.70 -33.56
C ALA A 12 7.62 16.64 -32.70
N ILE A 13 7.00 15.63 -33.32
CA ILE A 13 6.36 14.52 -32.61
C ILE A 13 7.40 13.71 -31.82
N ALA A 14 8.54 13.38 -32.43
CA ALA A 14 9.61 12.63 -31.76
C ALA A 14 10.16 13.40 -30.55
N ALA A 15 10.45 14.70 -30.72
CA ALA A 15 10.90 15.56 -29.62
C ALA A 15 9.86 15.67 -28.50
N GLY A 16 8.58 15.85 -28.86
CA GLY A 16 7.48 15.88 -27.90
C GLY A 16 7.33 14.56 -27.14
N ALA A 17 7.45 13.42 -27.81
CA ALA A 17 7.39 12.10 -27.18
C ALA A 17 8.57 11.85 -26.23
N ILE A 18 9.79 12.24 -26.62
CA ILE A 18 10.98 12.14 -25.75
C ILE A 18 10.82 13.05 -24.53
N LEU A 19 10.37 14.29 -24.73
CA LEU A 19 10.14 15.23 -23.64
C LEU A 19 9.09 14.67 -22.67
N LEU A 20 7.98 14.16 -23.18
CA LEU A 20 6.91 13.59 -22.35
C LEU A 20 7.43 12.36 -21.56
N TYR A 21 8.15 11.46 -22.22
CA TYR A 21 8.75 10.29 -21.58
C TYR A 21 9.82 10.66 -20.52
N GLY A 22 10.59 11.72 -20.78
CA GLY A 22 11.64 12.19 -19.87
C GLY A 22 11.15 13.03 -18.68
N THR A 23 9.92 13.58 -18.75
CA THR A 23 9.39 14.49 -17.73
C THR A 23 8.25 13.90 -16.91
N LEU A 24 7.41 13.06 -17.52
CA LEU A 24 6.23 12.47 -16.89
C LEU A 24 6.25 10.96 -17.01
N ASP A 25 5.93 10.29 -15.91
CA ASP A 25 5.71 8.85 -15.92
C ASP A 25 4.32 8.53 -16.50
N VAL A 26 4.19 8.65 -17.82
CA VAL A 26 2.93 8.46 -18.54
C VAL A 26 2.32 7.08 -18.24
N ALA A 27 3.17 6.05 -18.14
CA ALA A 27 2.73 4.69 -17.83
C ALA A 27 2.09 4.59 -16.44
N TYR A 28 2.66 5.28 -15.43
CA TYR A 28 2.06 5.39 -14.11
C TYR A 28 0.66 5.98 -14.16
N PHE A 29 0.54 7.19 -14.74
CA PHE A 29 -0.74 7.91 -14.74
C PHE A 29 -1.81 7.20 -15.56
N ALA A 30 -1.45 6.66 -16.73
CA ALA A 30 -2.36 5.87 -17.55
C ALA A 30 -2.88 4.64 -16.79
N ARG A 31 -1.99 3.92 -16.10
CA ARG A 31 -2.37 2.76 -15.30
C ARG A 31 -3.16 3.12 -14.05
N MET A 32 -2.88 4.24 -13.42
CA MET A 32 -3.65 4.76 -12.29
C MET A 32 -5.08 5.08 -12.73
N MET A 33 -5.25 5.84 -13.82
CA MET A 33 -6.57 6.14 -14.39
C MET A 33 -7.33 4.86 -14.77
N TYR A 34 -6.65 3.90 -15.41
CA TYR A 34 -7.24 2.60 -15.72
C TYR A 34 -7.69 1.85 -14.46
N THR A 35 -6.86 1.81 -13.42
CA THR A 35 -7.18 1.12 -12.16
C THR A 35 -8.41 1.72 -11.49
N VAL A 36 -8.46 3.06 -11.40
CA VAL A 36 -9.61 3.78 -10.81
C VAL A 36 -10.87 3.58 -11.65
N ALA A 37 -10.79 3.73 -12.98
CA ALA A 37 -11.93 3.51 -13.86
C ALA A 37 -12.44 2.06 -13.80
N LYS A 38 -11.53 1.08 -13.78
CA LYS A 38 -11.87 -0.33 -13.63
C LYS A 38 -12.57 -0.59 -12.30
N ALA A 39 -12.05 -0.05 -11.21
CA ALA A 39 -12.64 -0.19 -9.89
C ALA A 39 -14.04 0.45 -9.82
N ARG A 40 -14.20 1.65 -10.39
CA ARG A 40 -15.45 2.42 -10.36
C ARG A 40 -16.57 1.82 -11.20
N TYR A 41 -16.26 1.37 -12.42
CA TYR A 41 -17.28 0.99 -13.40
C TYR A 41 -17.46 -0.52 -13.57
N PHE A 42 -16.44 -1.33 -13.24
CA PHE A 42 -16.46 -2.77 -13.52
C PHE A 42 -16.33 -3.67 -12.29
N LYS A 43 -15.90 -3.15 -11.14
CA LYS A 43 -15.79 -3.93 -9.90
C LYS A 43 -16.91 -3.59 -8.92
N LYS A 44 -17.30 -4.58 -8.11
CA LYS A 44 -18.28 -4.39 -7.03
C LYS A 44 -17.67 -3.60 -5.89
N LYS A 45 -18.48 -2.71 -5.31
CA LYS A 45 -18.19 -2.08 -4.01
C LYS A 45 -18.06 -3.16 -2.94
N CYS A 46 -17.21 -2.92 -1.94
CA CYS A 46 -16.96 -3.86 -0.85
C CYS A 46 -16.84 -3.14 0.49
N CYS A 47 -16.98 -3.90 1.57
CA CYS A 47 -16.77 -3.36 2.91
C CYS A 47 -15.28 -3.05 3.14
N ILE A 48 -14.99 -2.12 4.05
CA ILE A 48 -13.62 -1.79 4.47
C ILE A 48 -12.90 -2.99 5.14
N LEU A 49 -13.68 -3.94 5.67
CA LEU A 49 -13.19 -5.17 6.29
C LEU A 49 -12.91 -6.29 5.28
N ASP A 50 -13.28 -6.10 4.01
CA ASP A 50 -13.08 -7.10 2.97
C ASP A 50 -11.67 -7.00 2.39
N THR A 51 -11.16 -8.14 1.94
CA THR A 51 -9.93 -8.20 1.17
C THR A 51 -10.22 -7.85 -0.28
N THR A 52 -9.45 -6.93 -0.85
CA THR A 52 -9.49 -6.60 -2.27
C THR A 52 -8.32 -7.22 -3.01
N GLU A 53 -8.50 -7.47 -4.30
CA GLU A 53 -7.48 -8.09 -5.15
C GLU A 53 -7.25 -7.27 -6.41
N VAL A 54 -5.98 -7.01 -6.69
CA VAL A 54 -5.51 -6.41 -7.95
C VAL A 54 -4.51 -7.33 -8.59
N GLN A 55 -4.78 -7.71 -9.84
CA GLN A 55 -3.89 -8.56 -10.62
C GLN A 55 -2.97 -7.71 -11.49
N SER A 56 -1.70 -8.10 -11.55
CA SER A 56 -0.65 -7.40 -12.27
C SER A 56 0.36 -8.38 -12.88
N TRP A 57 1.25 -7.84 -13.71
CA TRP A 57 2.35 -8.56 -14.36
C TRP A 57 3.66 -7.85 -14.03
N CYS A 58 4.71 -8.63 -13.79
CA CYS A 58 6.07 -8.10 -13.72
C CYS A 58 6.53 -7.82 -15.16
N LEU A 59 6.49 -6.57 -15.60
CA LEU A 59 6.87 -6.18 -16.96
C LEU A 59 8.37 -5.84 -17.03
N LEU A 60 8.89 -5.69 -18.25
CA LEU A 60 10.28 -5.26 -18.49
C LEU A 60 10.57 -3.85 -17.95
N THR A 61 9.55 -3.02 -17.69
CA THR A 61 9.72 -1.73 -17.03
C THR A 61 9.92 -1.85 -15.52
N ASP A 62 9.66 -3.04 -14.98
CA ASP A 62 9.64 -3.30 -13.54
C ASP A 62 10.89 -4.05 -13.06
N ILE A 63 11.73 -4.51 -13.97
CA ILE A 63 12.94 -5.28 -13.65
C ILE A 63 14.11 -4.35 -13.33
N ASP A 64 14.98 -4.81 -12.43
CA ASP A 64 16.22 -4.09 -12.12
C ASP A 64 17.33 -4.36 -13.18
N THR A 65 18.46 -3.67 -13.06
CA THR A 65 19.63 -3.74 -13.96
C THR A 65 20.17 -5.15 -14.22
N LEU A 66 19.97 -6.07 -13.27
CA LEU A 66 20.34 -7.47 -13.42
C LEU A 66 19.34 -8.29 -14.26
N LEU A 67 18.19 -7.72 -14.64
CA LEU A 67 17.13 -8.30 -15.48
C LEU A 67 16.51 -9.63 -14.96
N TYR A 68 16.87 -10.08 -13.76
CA TYR A 68 16.40 -11.35 -13.20
C TYR A 68 15.14 -11.25 -12.33
N HIS A 69 14.85 -10.06 -11.80
CA HIS A 69 13.74 -9.88 -10.87
C HIS A 69 13.16 -8.48 -10.89
N MET A 70 11.93 -8.40 -10.39
CA MET A 70 11.24 -7.15 -10.10
C MET A 70 12.05 -6.30 -9.12
N ASN A 71 12.31 -5.04 -9.49
CA ASN A 71 12.99 -4.08 -8.64
C ASN A 71 12.20 -3.85 -7.34
N ASN A 72 12.89 -3.80 -6.21
CA ASN A 72 12.30 -3.61 -4.88
C ASN A 72 11.39 -2.37 -4.79
N ALA A 73 11.76 -1.26 -5.43
CA ALA A 73 10.96 -0.04 -5.46
C ALA A 73 9.64 -0.20 -6.23
N ARG A 74 9.60 -1.12 -7.21
CA ARG A 74 8.38 -1.40 -7.97
C ARG A 74 7.31 -2.04 -7.11
N TYR A 75 7.66 -2.74 -6.04
CA TYR A 75 6.65 -3.28 -5.12
C TYR A 75 5.83 -2.15 -4.49
N PHE A 76 6.46 -1.10 -3.97
CA PHE A 76 5.73 0.04 -3.40
C PHE A 76 4.89 0.79 -4.43
N ARG A 77 5.41 0.94 -5.66
CA ARG A 77 4.63 1.50 -6.77
C ARG A 77 3.38 0.68 -7.07
N GLU A 78 3.49 -0.65 -7.08
CA GLU A 78 2.34 -1.53 -7.29
C GLU A 78 1.28 -1.38 -6.19
N LEU A 79 1.69 -1.05 -4.95
CA LEU A 79 0.77 -0.77 -3.85
C LEU A 79 -0.07 0.49 -4.07
N ASP A 80 0.41 1.47 -4.84
CA ASP A 80 -0.42 2.65 -5.18
C ASP A 80 -1.67 2.24 -5.96
N PHE A 81 -1.53 1.33 -6.92
CA PHE A 81 -2.67 0.82 -7.69
C PHE A 81 -3.57 -0.05 -6.81
N ALA A 82 -2.99 -0.90 -5.95
CA ALA A 82 -3.77 -1.71 -5.03
C ALA A 82 -4.59 -0.86 -4.04
N ARG A 83 -4.00 0.22 -3.52
CA ARG A 83 -4.69 1.19 -2.66
C ARG A 83 -5.76 1.97 -3.40
N ALA A 84 -5.49 2.42 -4.64
CA ALA A 84 -6.49 3.10 -5.44
C ALA A 84 -7.72 2.22 -5.70
N ASP A 85 -7.52 0.93 -6.01
CA ASP A 85 -8.62 -0.04 -6.14
C ASP A 85 -9.39 -0.19 -4.83
N PHE A 86 -8.69 -0.35 -3.69
CA PHE A 86 -9.30 -0.47 -2.38
C PHE A 86 -10.11 0.79 -2.02
N TYR A 87 -9.54 1.98 -2.18
CA TYR A 87 -10.19 3.25 -1.88
C TYR A 87 -11.43 3.50 -2.71
N GLU A 88 -11.37 3.18 -4.00
CA GLU A 88 -12.51 3.36 -4.89
C GLU A 88 -13.65 2.40 -4.55
N ARG A 89 -13.33 1.12 -4.29
CA ARG A 89 -14.34 0.08 -4.01
C ARG A 89 -14.97 0.21 -2.63
N THR A 90 -14.23 0.72 -1.66
CA THR A 90 -14.72 1.00 -0.30
C THR A 90 -15.24 2.43 -0.13
N GLY A 91 -15.08 3.30 -1.13
CA GLY A 91 -15.41 4.72 -0.99
C GLY A 91 -14.59 5.47 0.06
N LEU A 92 -13.50 4.88 0.58
CA LEU A 92 -12.72 5.46 1.69
C LEU A 92 -12.18 6.84 1.35
N TYR A 93 -11.48 6.96 0.22
CA TYR A 93 -10.88 8.24 -0.17
C TYR A 93 -11.94 9.31 -0.49
N ALA A 94 -13.05 8.93 -1.14
CA ALA A 94 -14.13 9.84 -1.46
C ALA A 94 -14.78 10.44 -0.18
N ASN A 95 -15.01 9.62 0.84
CA ASN A 95 -15.58 10.08 2.11
C ASN A 95 -14.58 10.92 2.92
N ILE A 96 -13.28 10.55 2.93
CA ILE A 96 -12.23 11.40 3.53
C ILE A 96 -12.23 12.79 2.87
N LYS A 97 -12.25 12.84 1.54
CA LYS A 97 -12.27 14.10 0.79
C LYS A 97 -13.56 14.90 1.03
N ALA A 98 -14.71 14.24 1.08
CA ALA A 98 -16.00 14.88 1.36
C ALA A 98 -16.05 15.50 2.76
N ALA A 99 -15.36 14.90 3.72
CA ALA A 99 -15.19 15.44 5.08
C ALA A 99 -14.08 16.52 5.17
N GLY A 100 -13.54 17.00 4.05
CA GLY A 100 -12.48 18.02 4.01
C GLY A 100 -11.07 17.48 4.27
N GLY A 101 -10.91 16.19 4.52
CA GLY A 101 -9.65 15.58 4.87
C GLY A 101 -8.74 15.23 3.68
N ALA A 102 -7.59 14.65 4.02
CA ALA A 102 -6.65 14.04 3.08
C ALA A 102 -6.03 12.78 3.70
N VAL A 103 -5.48 11.90 2.86
CA VAL A 103 -4.73 10.71 3.29
C VAL A 103 -3.32 10.76 2.74
N VAL A 104 -2.34 10.44 3.58
CA VAL A 104 -0.92 10.42 3.21
C VAL A 104 -0.24 9.15 3.71
N GLN A 105 0.73 8.65 2.95
CA GLN A 105 1.58 7.55 3.39
C GLN A 105 2.53 8.03 4.50
N GLY A 106 2.30 7.62 5.74
CA GLY A 106 3.11 8.03 6.90
C GLY A 106 4.32 7.13 7.15
N ALA A 107 4.16 5.82 6.99
CA ALA A 107 5.24 4.84 7.14
C ALA A 107 4.89 3.58 6.35
N ALA A 108 5.89 2.85 5.88
CA ALA A 108 5.69 1.54 5.29
C ALA A 108 6.87 0.62 5.65
N THR A 109 6.58 -0.66 5.82
CA THR A 109 7.59 -1.72 5.90
C THR A 109 7.23 -2.81 4.91
N ILE A 110 8.24 -3.48 4.36
CA ILE A 110 8.04 -4.58 3.44
C ILE A 110 9.03 -5.69 3.76
N ARG A 111 8.52 -6.93 3.76
CA ARG A 111 9.32 -8.13 3.90
C ARG A 111 9.28 -8.92 2.60
N TYR A 112 10.43 -9.08 1.98
CA TYR A 112 10.61 -9.89 0.77
C TYR A 112 10.90 -11.33 1.16
N ARG A 113 10.12 -12.27 0.61
CA ARG A 113 10.30 -13.72 0.82
C ARG A 113 10.93 -14.37 -0.41
N ARG A 114 10.39 -14.07 -1.59
CA ARG A 114 10.91 -14.57 -2.88
C ARG A 114 10.70 -13.51 -3.94
N TYR A 115 11.70 -13.31 -4.79
CA TYR A 115 11.61 -12.38 -5.90
C TYR A 115 10.56 -12.83 -6.95
N LEU A 116 9.96 -11.86 -7.65
CA LEU A 116 9.11 -12.11 -8.81
C LEU A 116 9.96 -12.06 -10.08
N LYS A 117 9.85 -13.08 -10.93
CA LYS A 117 10.56 -13.15 -12.22
C LYS A 117 9.88 -12.25 -13.26
N PRO A 118 10.60 -11.79 -14.29
CA PRO A 118 9.99 -11.12 -15.44
C PRO A 118 8.84 -11.96 -16.02
N PHE A 119 7.78 -11.29 -16.45
CA PHE A 119 6.55 -11.87 -17.01
C PHE A 119 5.77 -12.79 -16.05
N THR A 120 6.06 -12.72 -14.75
CA THR A 120 5.25 -13.41 -13.75
C THR A 120 3.97 -12.61 -13.49
N ARG A 121 2.82 -13.27 -13.61
CA ARG A 121 1.54 -12.74 -13.13
C ARG A 121 1.46 -12.91 -11.61
N PHE A 122 1.06 -11.86 -10.91
CA PHE A 122 0.85 -11.89 -9.47
C PHE A 122 -0.43 -11.15 -9.09
N THR A 123 -0.94 -11.44 -7.91
CA THR A 123 -2.10 -10.80 -7.31
C THR A 123 -1.66 -10.07 -6.05
N ILE A 124 -2.09 -8.82 -5.90
CA ILE A 124 -1.91 -8.05 -4.67
C ILE A 124 -3.21 -8.15 -3.89
N THR A 125 -3.19 -8.86 -2.78
CA THR A 125 -4.30 -8.83 -1.81
C THR A 125 -4.11 -7.62 -0.91
N SER A 126 -5.17 -6.87 -0.62
CA SER A 126 -5.11 -5.67 0.23
C SER A 126 -6.26 -5.66 1.23
N LYS A 127 -5.96 -5.48 2.51
CA LYS A 127 -6.93 -5.41 3.60
C LYS A 127 -6.58 -4.31 4.60
N ALA A 128 -7.58 -3.66 5.17
CA ALA A 128 -7.39 -2.81 6.35
C ALA A 128 -7.31 -3.71 7.60
N VAL A 129 -6.14 -3.74 8.25
CA VAL A 129 -5.89 -4.63 9.40
C VAL A 129 -6.29 -4.02 10.72
N TYR A 130 -6.15 -2.69 10.85
CA TYR A 130 -6.46 -1.93 12.04
C TYR A 130 -6.60 -0.46 11.67
N TRP A 131 -7.28 0.33 12.50
CA TRP A 131 -7.28 1.77 12.40
C TRP A 131 -7.46 2.40 13.77
N ASP A 132 -6.81 3.56 13.95
CA ASP A 132 -7.01 4.44 15.10
C ASP A 132 -7.79 5.70 14.66
N ASP A 133 -7.90 6.70 15.52
CA ASP A 133 -8.61 7.96 15.21
C ASP A 133 -7.97 8.75 14.06
N ARG A 134 -6.69 8.54 13.73
CA ARG A 134 -5.94 9.32 12.73
C ARG A 134 -5.31 8.48 11.63
N THR A 135 -5.40 7.16 11.68
CA THR A 135 -4.57 6.28 10.87
C THR A 135 -5.32 5.03 10.44
N PHE A 136 -5.24 4.69 9.15
CA PHE A 136 -5.54 3.36 8.66
C PHE A 136 -4.25 2.55 8.49
N PHE A 137 -4.23 1.33 9.01
CA PHE A 137 -3.18 0.36 8.78
C PHE A 137 -3.64 -0.65 7.75
N MET A 138 -2.90 -0.75 6.65
CA MET A 138 -3.21 -1.64 5.54
C MET A 138 -2.10 -2.67 5.38
N GLU A 139 -2.49 -3.93 5.16
CA GLU A 139 -1.58 -5.00 4.79
C GLU A 139 -1.81 -5.36 3.32
N HIS A 140 -0.69 -5.58 2.62
CA HIS A 140 -0.67 -5.94 1.22
C HIS A 140 0.22 -7.17 1.02
N GLU A 141 -0.32 -8.22 0.39
CA GLU A 141 0.46 -9.42 0.08
C GLU A 141 0.59 -9.59 -1.44
N PHE A 142 1.82 -9.85 -1.89
CA PHE A 142 2.12 -10.16 -3.28
C PHE A 142 2.06 -11.68 -3.47
N VAL A 143 0.96 -12.18 -4.00
CA VAL A 143 0.71 -13.61 -4.23
C VAL A 143 1.11 -13.97 -5.66
N GLY A 144 2.10 -14.84 -5.80
CA GLY A 144 2.56 -15.34 -7.10
C GLY A 144 1.83 -16.59 -7.56
N PRO A 145 2.26 -17.18 -8.69
CA PRO A 145 1.72 -18.44 -9.18
C PRO A 145 1.82 -19.55 -8.13
N GLY A 146 0.76 -20.35 -8.00
CA GLY A 146 0.69 -21.41 -6.99
C GLY A 146 0.37 -20.93 -5.56
N GLY A 147 -0.02 -19.65 -5.38
CA GLY A 147 -0.51 -19.13 -4.10
C GLY A 147 0.59 -18.75 -3.11
N PHE A 148 1.86 -18.79 -3.51
CA PHE A 148 2.97 -18.40 -2.64
C PHE A 148 3.01 -16.88 -2.44
N VAL A 149 3.10 -16.42 -1.19
CA VAL A 149 3.28 -14.99 -0.89
C VAL A 149 4.75 -14.60 -1.03
N HIS A 150 5.07 -13.82 -2.07
CA HIS A 150 6.40 -13.35 -2.44
C HIS A 150 6.88 -12.18 -1.57
N ALA A 151 5.98 -11.27 -1.20
CA ALA A 151 6.30 -10.13 -0.35
C ALA A 151 5.06 -9.72 0.46
N ILE A 152 5.28 -9.16 1.64
CA ILE A 152 4.23 -8.63 2.51
C ILE A 152 4.62 -7.21 2.88
N ALA A 153 3.74 -6.24 2.65
CA ALA A 153 3.94 -4.86 3.02
C ALA A 153 2.86 -4.39 3.99
N VAL A 154 3.28 -3.71 5.05
CA VAL A 154 2.38 -3.04 5.99
C VAL A 154 2.56 -1.54 5.83
N CYS A 155 1.45 -0.84 5.63
CA CYS A 155 1.39 0.58 5.32
C CYS A 155 0.57 1.33 6.36
N ARG A 156 1.13 2.43 6.87
CA ARG A 156 0.47 3.40 7.73
C ARG A 156 -0.04 4.56 6.89
N GLN A 157 -1.35 4.66 6.72
CA GLN A 157 -2.03 5.75 6.02
C GLN A 157 -2.56 6.76 7.03
N ARG A 158 -1.95 7.93 7.11
CA ARG A 158 -2.38 8.98 8.03
C ARG A 158 -3.48 9.82 7.38
N VAL A 159 -4.57 9.97 8.10
CA VAL A 159 -5.68 10.85 7.75
C VAL A 159 -5.43 12.21 8.42
N ILE A 160 -5.59 13.28 7.65
CA ILE A 160 -5.35 14.66 8.05
C ILE A 160 -6.67 15.43 7.92
N ASP A 161 -6.89 16.39 8.82
CA ASP A 161 -8.06 17.28 8.87
C ASP A 161 -9.43 16.58 9.03
N THR A 162 -9.42 15.28 9.33
CA THR A 162 -10.61 14.49 9.68
C THR A 162 -10.21 13.25 10.50
N SER A 163 -11.20 12.55 11.07
CA SER A 163 -11.00 11.34 11.87
C SER A 163 -11.12 10.08 11.01
N ALA A 164 -10.10 9.22 11.08
CA ALA A 164 -10.09 7.92 10.41
C ALA A 164 -11.16 6.98 10.99
N SER A 165 -11.34 6.95 12.31
CA SER A 165 -12.36 6.10 12.95
C SER A 165 -13.77 6.53 12.57
N ALA A 166 -14.06 7.84 12.56
CA ALA A 166 -15.37 8.36 12.15
C ALA A 166 -15.71 7.99 10.69
N ILE A 167 -14.73 8.09 9.79
CA ILE A 167 -14.91 7.66 8.40
C ILE A 167 -15.11 6.14 8.32
N ALA A 168 -14.36 5.34 9.09
CA ALA A 168 -14.53 3.89 9.11
C ALA A 168 -15.94 3.49 9.59
N GLU A 169 -16.44 4.13 10.65
CA GLU A 169 -17.78 3.92 11.18
C GLU A 169 -18.87 4.27 10.14
N LEU A 170 -18.73 5.42 9.47
CA LEU A 170 -19.62 5.80 8.37
C LEU A 170 -19.65 4.74 7.27
N LEU A 171 -18.49 4.24 6.85
CA LEU A 171 -18.41 3.22 5.80
C LEU A 171 -19.02 1.89 6.22
N LEU A 172 -18.83 1.48 7.48
CA LEU A 172 -19.45 0.27 8.03
C LEU A 172 -20.98 0.38 8.05
N GLN A 173 -21.51 1.56 8.40
CA GLN A 173 -22.94 1.84 8.33
C GLN A 173 -23.46 1.81 6.89
N LEU A 174 -22.78 2.49 5.95
CA LEU A 174 -23.19 2.56 4.55
C LEU A 174 -23.15 1.22 3.82
N HIS A 175 -22.15 0.39 4.08
CA HIS A 175 -21.98 -0.86 3.35
C HIS A 175 -22.79 -2.03 3.92
N CYS A 176 -22.99 -2.06 5.23
CA CYS A 176 -23.50 -3.24 5.90
C CYS A 176 -24.66 -2.96 6.85
N ALA A 177 -25.13 -1.72 6.98
CA ALA A 177 -26.12 -1.32 7.98
C ALA A 177 -25.75 -1.78 9.41
N GLY A 178 -24.45 -1.90 9.71
CA GLY A 178 -23.94 -2.44 10.98
C GLY A 178 -23.94 -3.96 11.14
N SER A 179 -24.34 -4.74 10.12
CA SER A 179 -24.32 -6.22 10.15
C SER A 179 -22.97 -6.85 9.75
N CYS A 180 -21.96 -6.02 9.45
CA CYS A 180 -20.63 -6.52 9.12
C CYS A 180 -19.90 -7.08 10.35
N ARG A 181 -18.80 -7.80 10.10
CA ARG A 181 -17.87 -8.21 11.16
C ARG A 181 -17.51 -7.00 12.03
N PRO A 182 -17.29 -7.19 13.35
CA PRO A 182 -16.90 -6.10 14.21
C PRO A 182 -15.59 -5.48 13.71
N ALA A 183 -15.45 -4.17 13.89
CA ALA A 183 -14.20 -3.48 13.65
C ALA A 183 -13.06 -4.13 14.47
N PRO A 184 -11.79 -4.05 14.01
CA PRO A 184 -10.66 -4.61 14.73
C PRO A 184 -10.56 -4.01 16.15
N GLY A 185 -10.94 -4.78 17.17
CA GLY A 185 -10.99 -4.29 18.55
C GLY A 185 -9.62 -4.18 19.25
N LYS A 186 -8.60 -4.86 18.72
CA LYS A 186 -7.23 -4.80 19.22
C LYS A 186 -6.25 -4.74 18.05
N ILE A 187 -5.17 -3.98 18.24
CA ILE A 187 -4.04 -3.95 17.32
C ILE A 187 -3.36 -5.33 17.30
N PRO A 188 -3.07 -5.91 16.11
CA PRO A 188 -2.29 -7.14 16.04
C PRO A 188 -0.90 -6.99 16.67
N PRO A 189 -0.35 -8.00 17.38
CA PRO A 189 0.92 -7.86 18.11
C PRO A 189 2.11 -7.43 17.24
N GLU A 190 2.23 -8.00 16.02
CA GLU A 190 3.30 -7.60 15.07
C GLU A 190 3.15 -6.15 14.64
N LEU A 191 1.91 -5.70 14.41
CA LEU A 191 1.63 -4.31 14.04
C LEU A 191 1.94 -3.36 15.20
N GLU A 192 1.62 -3.75 16.42
CA GLU A 192 1.92 -2.97 17.62
C GLU A 192 3.43 -2.75 17.79
N LEU A 193 4.23 -3.81 17.68
CA LEU A 193 5.69 -3.71 17.75
C LEU A 193 6.26 -2.80 16.65
N TRP A 194 5.73 -2.90 15.44
CA TRP A 194 6.12 -2.01 14.35
C TRP A 194 5.72 -0.55 14.61
N VAL A 195 4.53 -0.30 15.15
CA VAL A 195 4.09 1.05 15.54
C VAL A 195 5.00 1.60 16.63
N GLN A 196 5.29 0.84 17.69
CA GLN A 196 6.20 1.24 18.76
C GLN A 196 7.60 1.59 18.21
N SER A 197 8.13 0.78 17.28
CA SER A 197 9.39 1.08 16.58
C SER A 197 9.36 2.41 15.84
N ASN A 198 8.27 2.71 15.12
CA ASN A 198 8.09 4.00 14.42
C ASN A 198 7.97 5.18 15.40
N GLU A 199 7.30 5.01 16.55
CA GLU A 199 7.19 6.06 17.56
C GLU A 199 8.55 6.32 18.23
N LEU A 200 9.35 5.29 18.51
CA LEU A 200 10.72 5.45 19.02
C LEU A 200 11.62 6.15 18.01
N SER A 201 11.52 5.78 16.73
CA SER A 201 12.24 6.47 15.64
C SER A 201 11.82 7.94 15.55
N SER A 202 10.52 8.22 15.59
CA SER A 202 9.98 9.57 15.58
C SER A 202 10.43 10.38 16.80
N ALA A 203 10.45 9.76 17.98
CA ALA A 203 10.96 10.37 19.20
C ALA A 203 12.44 10.73 19.04
N LYS A 204 13.29 9.83 18.52
CA LYS A 204 14.71 10.13 18.21
C LYS A 204 14.88 11.33 17.27
N LEU A 205 14.04 11.42 16.24
CA LEU A 205 14.10 12.52 15.27
C LEU A 205 13.65 13.86 15.87
N ARG A 206 12.67 13.84 16.79
CA ARG A 206 12.25 15.04 17.56
C ARG A 206 13.24 15.38 18.69
N ALA A 207 13.87 14.35 19.26
CA ALA A 207 14.82 14.36 20.36
C ALA A 207 16.17 14.99 20.03
N VAL A 208 16.38 15.45 18.79
CA VAL A 208 17.39 16.47 18.50
C VAL A 208 17.23 17.69 19.45
N ASN A 209 16.09 17.83 20.18
CA ASN A 209 15.94 18.69 21.37
C ASN A 209 15.26 18.05 22.63
N ALA A 210 15.20 16.72 22.85
CA ALA A 210 14.50 16.16 24.04
C ALA A 210 14.96 14.73 24.46
N PRO A 211 14.87 14.33 25.74
CA PRO A 211 15.22 12.97 26.20
C PRO A 211 14.29 11.90 25.62
N LEU A 212 14.84 10.70 25.35
CA LEU A 212 14.08 9.56 24.82
C LEU A 212 13.04 9.04 25.84
N PRO A 213 11.89 8.52 25.37
CA PRO A 213 10.93 7.84 26.24
C PRO A 213 11.55 6.59 26.87
N THR A 214 11.38 6.42 28.18
CA THR A 214 11.73 5.18 28.88
C THR A 214 10.74 4.08 28.50
N ILE A 215 11.21 3.10 27.74
CA ILE A 215 10.47 1.86 27.48
C ILE A 215 10.53 1.02 28.76
N PRO A 216 9.41 0.49 29.29
CA PRO A 216 9.45 -0.49 30.35
C PRO A 216 10.27 -1.70 29.88
N SER A 217 11.35 -2.01 30.57
CA SER A 217 12.12 -3.21 30.29
C SER A 217 11.18 -4.42 30.39
N PRO A 218 11.04 -5.26 29.35
CA PRO A 218 10.41 -6.55 29.56
C PRO A 218 11.17 -7.26 30.67
N SER A 219 10.43 -7.92 31.58
CA SER A 219 11.00 -8.81 32.60
C SER A 219 12.09 -9.65 31.95
N ASN A 220 13.28 -9.71 32.56
CA ASN A 220 14.47 -10.41 32.05
C ASN A 220 14.12 -11.78 31.46
N ILE A 221 13.85 -11.82 30.16
CA ILE A 221 13.80 -13.06 29.38
C ILE A 221 15.10 -13.04 28.61
N GLY A 222 15.98 -14.00 28.94
CA GLY A 222 17.28 -14.12 28.32
C GLY A 222 17.16 -14.24 26.80
N CYS A 223 18.16 -13.71 26.08
CA CYS A 223 18.24 -13.87 24.63
C CYS A 223 18.29 -15.37 24.28
N GLY A 224 17.19 -15.93 23.79
CA GLY A 224 17.09 -17.34 23.39
C GLY A 224 15.94 -18.14 24.02
N GLU A 225 15.15 -17.58 24.94
CA GLU A 225 14.01 -18.31 25.50
C GLU A 225 12.75 -18.16 24.63
N VAL A 226 12.15 -19.30 24.30
CA VAL A 226 10.94 -19.43 23.49
C VAL A 226 9.73 -19.01 24.32
N ILE A 227 8.82 -18.21 23.76
CA ILE A 227 7.53 -17.86 24.37
C ILE A 227 6.80 -19.17 24.70
N PRO A 228 6.46 -19.45 25.98
CA PRO A 228 5.72 -20.65 26.32
C PRO A 228 4.37 -20.62 25.60
N THR A 229 4.10 -21.68 24.84
CA THR A 229 2.80 -21.93 24.22
C THR A 229 1.73 -21.93 25.31
N VAL A 230 0.81 -20.97 25.25
CA VAL A 230 -0.38 -20.94 26.10
C VAL A 230 -1.24 -22.14 25.71
N THR A 231 -1.16 -23.21 26.51
CA THR A 231 -2.15 -24.27 26.53
C THR A 231 -3.43 -23.70 27.10
N THR A 232 -4.45 -23.60 26.25
CA THR A 232 -5.83 -23.35 26.67
C THR A 232 -6.38 -24.61 27.34
N GLU A 233 -6.58 -24.54 28.66
CA GLU A 233 -7.67 -25.28 29.32
C GLU A 233 -8.91 -24.37 29.38
#